data_AF-A0A914RWV4-F1
#
_entry.id   AF-A0A914RWV4-F1
#
_cell.length_a   1.000
_cell.length_b   1.000
_cell.length_c   1.000
_cell.angle_alpha   90.00
_cell.angle_beta   90.00
_cell.angle_gamma   90.00
#
_symmetry.space_group_name_H-M   'P 1'
#
loop_
_entity.id
_entity.type
_entity.pdbx_description
1 polymer ?
#
loop_
_entity_poly.entity_id
_entity_poly.type
_entity_poly.pdbx_seq_one_letter_code
_entity_poly.pdbx_strand_id
1 'polypeptide(L)'
;MGRILQTHPKAVQAHKDIVLRCLDDRDESIRLRALDLLYGMVSKRNIMEIVRKLMDHVDAAEGSFYRDELLSRIISICSYNNYQYITNFEW
;
A
#
# COMPACT_ATOMS: atom_id res chain seq x y z
N MET A 1 -7.34 11.60 2.33
CA MET A 1 -7.97 11.10 3.58
C MET A 1 -6.86 10.52 4.46
N GLY A 2 -6.79 10.87 5.75
CA GLY A 2 -5.69 10.40 6.62
C GLY A 2 -5.58 11.04 8.01
N ARG A 3 -6.65 11.69 8.50
CA ARG A 3 -6.60 12.44 9.77
C ARG A 3 -6.23 11.57 10.97
N ILE A 4 -6.67 10.30 10.99
CA ILE A 4 -6.32 9.37 12.07
C ILE A 4 -4.86 8.91 11.99
N LEU A 5 -4.31 8.80 10.78
CA LEU A 5 -2.92 8.45 10.59
C LEU A 5 -1.98 9.58 11.07
N GLN A 6 -2.39 10.82 10.83
CA GLN A 6 -1.67 12.02 11.27
C GLN A 6 -1.73 12.21 12.79
N THR A 7 -2.84 11.82 13.42
CA THR A 7 -3.05 12.03 14.87
C THR A 7 -2.64 10.82 15.72
N HIS A 8 -2.80 9.60 15.21
CA HIS A 8 -2.61 8.35 15.96
C HIS A 8 -1.91 7.26 15.12
N PRO A 9 -0.70 7.51 14.57
CA PRO A 9 -0.02 6.57 13.67
C PRO A 9 0.25 5.21 14.30
N LYS A 10 0.59 5.16 15.60
CA LYS A 10 0.86 3.89 16.32
C LYS A 10 -0.39 3.01 16.45
N ALA A 11 -1.55 3.60 16.68
CA ALA A 11 -2.80 2.86 16.82
C ALA A 11 -3.20 2.24 15.47
N VAL A 12 -3.06 3.00 14.38
CA VAL A 12 -3.35 2.48 13.04
C VAL A 12 -2.35 1.38 12.65
N GLN A 13 -1.07 1.53 13.02
CA GLN A 13 -0.06 0.51 12.77
C GLN A 13 -0.36 -0.83 13.44
N ALA A 14 -0.98 -0.83 14.63
CA ALA A 14 -1.40 -2.05 15.32
C ALA A 14 -2.50 -2.82 14.57
N HIS A 15 -3.21 -2.18 13.65
CA HIS A 15 -4.30 -2.75 12.88
C HIS A 15 -3.93 -2.97 11.40
N LYS A 16 -2.63 -3.02 11.07
CA LYS A 16 -2.13 -3.24 9.71
C LYS A 16 -2.77 -4.45 9.02
N ASP A 17 -2.94 -5.56 9.73
CA ASP A 17 -3.52 -6.79 9.15
C ASP A 17 -4.98 -6.59 8.72
N ILE A 18 -5.73 -5.76 9.44
CA ILE A 18 -7.11 -5.41 9.05
C ILE A 18 -7.09 -4.61 7.76
N VAL A 19 -6.20 -3.60 7.67
CA VAL A 19 -6.08 -2.76 6.47
C VAL A 19 -5.65 -3.60 5.25
N LEU A 20 -4.73 -4.56 5.42
CA LEU A 20 -4.33 -5.48 4.36
C LEU A 20 -5.50 -6.34 3.88
N ARG A 21 -6.34 -6.87 4.78
CA ARG A 21 -7.54 -7.63 4.40
C ARG A 21 -8.56 -6.81 3.62
N CYS A 22 -8.60 -5.49 3.82
CA CYS A 22 -9.49 -4.62 3.04
C CYS A 22 -9.09 -4.51 1.56
N LEU A 23 -7.91 -4.98 1.15
CA LEU A 23 -7.54 -5.09 -0.26
C LEU A 23 -8.30 -6.20 -0.99
N ASP A 24 -8.82 -7.19 -0.25
CA ASP A 24 -9.65 -8.28 -0.78
C ASP A 24 -11.16 -7.94 -0.77
N ASP A 25 -11.53 -6.71 -0.41
CA ASP A 25 -12.93 -6.31 -0.33
C ASP A 25 -13.59 -6.32 -1.73
N ARG A 26 -14.88 -6.66 -1.76
CA ARG A 26 -15.68 -6.66 -2.99
C ARG A 26 -15.95 -5.25 -3.47
N ASP A 27 -16.01 -4.29 -2.55
CA ASP A 27 -16.20 -2.88 -2.85
C ASP A 27 -14.86 -2.22 -3.18
N GLU A 28 -14.72 -1.78 -4.44
CA GLU A 28 -13.52 -1.11 -4.91
C GLU A 28 -13.17 0.16 -4.14
N SER A 29 -14.18 0.91 -3.65
CA SER A 29 -13.95 2.12 -2.87
C SER A 29 -13.30 1.83 -1.51
N ILE A 30 -13.60 0.66 -0.92
CA ILE A 30 -12.94 0.18 0.30
C ILE A 30 -11.49 -0.17 0.00
N ARG A 31 -11.24 -0.88 -1.11
CA ARG A 31 -9.87 -1.21 -1.55
C ARG A 31 -9.03 0.05 -1.78
N LEU A 32 -9.57 1.05 -2.47
CA LEU A 32 -8.89 2.33 -2.74
C LEU A 32 -8.55 3.08 -1.44
N ARG A 33 -9.47 3.10 -0.46
CA ARG A 33 -9.19 3.70 0.86
C ARG A 33 -8.14 2.92 1.65
N ALA A 34 -8.11 1.59 1.52
CA ALA A 34 -7.07 0.76 2.13
C ALA A 34 -5.68 1.09 1.56
N LEU A 35 -5.57 1.33 0.25
CA LEU A 35 -4.32 1.79 -0.39
C LEU A 35 -3.84 3.14 0.16
N ASP A 36 -4.75 4.09 0.36
CA ASP A 36 -4.44 5.38 1.00
C ASP A 36 -3.89 5.24 2.41
N LEU A 37 -4.48 4.35 3.22
CA LEU A 37 -4.00 4.08 4.57
C LEU A 37 -2.64 3.38 4.55
N LEU A 38 -2.47 2.35 3.72
CA LEU A 38 -1.21 1.61 3.61
C LEU A 38 -0.05 2.53 3.23
N TYR A 39 -0.26 3.45 2.29
CA TYR A 39 0.73 4.43 1.88
C TYR A 39 1.34 5.18 3.06
N GLY A 40 0.50 5.72 3.94
CA GLY A 40 0.99 6.47 5.09
C GLY A 40 1.56 5.58 6.20
N MET A 41 1.28 4.27 6.19
CA MET A 41 1.79 3.28 7.15
C MET A 41 3.14 2.68 6.72
N VAL A 42 3.62 3.04 5.52
CA VAL A 42 4.93 2.58 5.03
C VAL A 42 6.05 3.11 5.92
N SER A 43 6.97 2.21 6.25
CA SER A 43 8.21 2.47 6.97
C SER A 43 9.32 1.62 6.36
N LYS A 44 10.58 1.95 6.66
CA LYS A 44 11.74 1.17 6.21
C LYS A 44 11.69 -0.32 6.56
N ARG A 45 10.95 -0.68 7.62
CA ARG A 45 10.84 -2.06 8.11
C ARG A 45 9.78 -2.89 7.39
N ASN A 46 8.76 -2.26 6.82
CA ASN A 46 7.60 -2.95 6.27
C ASN A 46 7.36 -2.68 4.78
N ILE A 47 8.17 -1.82 4.13
CA ILE A 47 8.00 -1.45 2.72
C ILE A 47 7.98 -2.67 1.79
N MET A 48 8.93 -3.59 1.94
CA MET A 48 9.02 -4.78 1.08
C MET A 48 7.79 -5.69 1.19
N GLU A 49 7.27 -5.86 2.41
CA GLU A 49 6.08 -6.67 2.67
C GLU A 49 4.83 -6.03 2.05
N ILE A 50 4.68 -4.70 2.19
CA ILE A 50 3.56 -3.95 1.61
C ILE A 50 3.62 -4.01 0.09
N VAL A 51 4.78 -3.71 -0.52
CA VAL A 51 4.93 -3.73 -1.98
C VAL A 51 4.64 -5.12 -2.55
N ARG A 52 5.16 -6.19 -1.94
CA ARG A 52 4.88 -7.57 -2.37
C ARG A 52 3.39 -7.86 -2.35
N LYS A 53 2.70 -7.49 -1.27
CA LYS A 53 1.24 -7.66 -1.18
C LYS A 53 0.51 -6.90 -2.28
N LEU A 54 0.88 -5.64 -2.53
CA LEU A 54 0.25 -4.87 -3.60
C LEU A 54 0.47 -5.48 -4.99
N MET A 55 1.67 -6.03 -5.25
CA MET A 55 1.96 -6.75 -6.49
C MET A 55 1.07 -7.99 -6.67
N ASP A 56 0.82 -8.77 -5.60
CA ASP A 56 -0.10 -9.91 -5.66
C ASP A 56 -1.52 -9.49 -6.14
N HIS A 57 -1.97 -8.27 -5.80
CA HIS A 57 -3.26 -7.74 -6.23
C HIS A 57 -3.24 -7.17 -7.66
N VAL A 58 -2.07 -6.72 -8.17
CA VAL A 58 -1.94 -6.20 -9.54
C VAL A 58 -2.23 -7.28 -10.57
N ASP A 59 -1.69 -8.48 -10.36
CA ASP A 59 -1.88 -9.63 -11.26
C ASP A 59 -3.35 -10.07 -11.31
N ALA A 60 -4.06 -9.96 -10.19
CA ALA A 60 -5.48 -10.32 -10.09
C ALA A 60 -6.43 -9.24 -10.65
N ALA A 61 -5.98 -8.00 -10.82
CA ALA A 61 -6.82 -6.84 -11.14
C ALA A 61 -6.77 -6.42 -12.63
N GLU A 62 -6.37 -7.32 -13.53
CA GLU A 62 -6.09 -7.02 -14.94
C GLU A 62 -7.23 -6.23 -15.64
N GLY A 63 -6.89 -5.09 -16.24
CA GLY A 63 -7.82 -4.25 -17.03
C GLY A 63 -8.76 -3.35 -16.22
N SER A 64 -8.59 -3.24 -14.89
CA SER A 64 -9.42 -2.41 -14.01
C SER A 64 -8.78 -1.06 -13.63
N PHE A 65 -9.60 -0.05 -13.31
CA PHE A 65 -9.14 1.21 -12.70
C PHE A 65 -8.35 0.97 -11.40
N TYR A 66 -8.74 -0.05 -10.64
CA TYR A 66 -8.05 -0.45 -9.42
C TYR A 66 -6.59 -0.87 -9.67
N ARG A 67 -6.29 -1.51 -10.81
CA ARG A 67 -4.91 -1.83 -11.21
C ARG A 67 -4.07 -0.59 -11.43
N ASP A 68 -4.60 0.40 -12.11
CA ASP A 68 -3.89 1.66 -12.36
C ASP A 68 -3.57 2.37 -11.04
N GLU A 69 -4.52 2.36 -10.08
CA GLU A 69 -4.29 2.92 -8.76
C GLU A 69 -3.27 2.09 -7.96
N LEU A 70 -3.30 0.76 -8.02
CA LEU A 70 -2.29 -0.10 -7.40
C LEU A 70 -0.88 0.22 -7.92
N LEU A 71 -0.71 0.30 -9.24
CA LEU A 71 0.57 0.62 -9.87
C LEU A 71 1.05 2.02 -9.50
N SER A 72 0.17 3.03 -9.60
CA SER A 72 0.44 4.39 -9.16
C SER A 72 0.89 4.43 -7.70
N ARG A 73 0.25 3.62 -6.84
CA ARG A 73 0.57 3.54 -5.43
C ARG A 73 1.91 2.88 -5.16
N ILE A 74 2.21 1.77 -5.83
CA ILE A 74 3.49 1.07 -5.72
C ILE A 74 4.63 2.00 -6.15
N ILE A 75 4.48 2.68 -7.29
CA ILE A 75 5.45 3.67 -7.78
C ILE A 75 5.66 4.78 -6.73
N SER A 76 4.57 5.30 -6.17
CA SER A 76 4.63 6.33 -5.12
C SER A 76 5.36 5.83 -3.87
N ILE A 77 5.08 4.60 -3.41
CA ILE A 77 5.73 4.00 -2.24
C ILE A 77 7.23 3.79 -2.48
N CYS A 78 7.60 3.26 -3.64
CA CYS A 78 8.98 2.97 -3.99
C CYS A 78 9.80 4.22 -4.31
N SER A 79 9.14 5.32 -4.73
CA SER A 79 9.79 6.61 -4.99
C SER A 79 9.87 7.51 -3.76
N TYR A 80 9.02 7.30 -2.75
CA TYR A 80 8.99 8.12 -1.54
C TYR A 80 10.25 7.90 -0.70
N ASN A 81 10.96 9.00 -0.39
CA ASN A 81 12.21 8.97 0.37
C ASN A 81 13.36 8.15 -0.26
N ASN A 82 13.51 8.32 -1.58
CA ASN A 82 14.77 8.15 -2.29
C ASN A 82 15.04 6.68 -2.65
N TYR A 83 15.52 6.41 -3.86
CA TYR A 83 16.26 5.21 -4.24
C TYR A 83 17.51 4.92 -3.33
N GLN A 84 17.59 5.53 -2.15
CA GLN A 84 18.62 5.48 -1.12
C GLN A 84 18.65 4.16 -0.32
N TYR A 85 17.63 3.32 -0.43
CA TYR A 85 17.55 2.06 0.32
C TYR A 85 17.27 0.83 -0.55
N ILE A 86 17.13 0.99 -1.87
CA ILE A 86 16.97 -0.13 -2.81
C ILE A 86 18.36 -0.54 -3.28
N THR A 87 18.87 -1.68 -2.81
CA THR A 87 20.17 -2.22 -3.22
C THR A 87 20.09 -3.29 -4.31
N ASN A 88 18.89 -3.78 -4.63
CA ASN A 88 18.72 -4.80 -5.66
C ASN A 88 17.39 -4.62 -6.39
N PHE A 89 17.45 -4.55 -7.72
CA PHE A 89 16.30 -4.48 -8.63
C PHE A 89 16.05 -5.84 -9.30
N GLU A 90 16.30 -6.96 -8.60
CA GLU A 90 15.82 -8.26 -9.06
C GLU A 90 14.35 -8.38 -8.68
N TRP A 91 13.51 -8.17 -9.68
CA TRP A 91 12.10 -8.53 -9.74
C TRP A 91 11.96 -10.00 -10.18
#